data_AF-A0AA91Q4I5-F1
#
_entry.id   AF-A0AA91Q4I5-F1
#
_cell.length_a   1.000
_cell.length_b   1.000
_cell.length_c   1.000
_cell.angle_alpha   90.00
_cell.angle_beta   90.00
_cell.angle_gamma   90.00
#
_symmetry.space_group_name_H-M   'P 1'
#
loop_
_entity.id
_entity.type
_entity.pdbx_description
1 polymer ?
#
loop_
_entity_poly.entity_id
_entity_poly.type
_entity_poly.pdbx_seq_one_letter_code
_entity_poly.pdbx_strand_id
1 'polypeptide(L)'
;MPSKRFFYEDEELITTTPGYNTEISSELKEKESVHGNIALVDGMGVRSTPYLEKHFNKLRLLAHEKLSIASAEIGTQKSALVNEWAIVKSKVNDVVVEPVVPRLMDVLFPVLVVSVFVSRRSFPVRFLSTAAVGGFTFKHNMPQTYENIKSRFLTWEYENFPEAAKQQNDMLASLDVMASDVTKYTSQAKSDLQAQIHEARKWVVSALSDED
;
A
#
# COMPACT_ATOMS: atom_id res chain seq x y z
N MET A 1 51.86 -19.95 -73.67
CA MET A 1 52.13 -20.25 -72.25
C MET A 1 52.19 -18.92 -71.50
N PRO A 2 51.49 -18.75 -70.36
CA PRO A 2 51.43 -17.48 -69.66
C PRO A 2 52.75 -17.20 -68.93
N SER A 3 53.20 -15.94 -68.94
CA SER A 3 54.42 -15.51 -68.25
C SER A 3 54.23 -15.59 -66.73
N LYS A 4 55.24 -16.12 -66.02
CA LYS A 4 55.28 -16.10 -64.55
C LYS A 4 55.21 -14.65 -64.07
N ARG A 5 54.18 -14.31 -63.29
CA ARG A 5 54.11 -13.05 -62.56
C ARG A 5 55.08 -13.12 -61.38
N PHE A 6 56.10 -12.27 -61.37
CA PHE A 6 56.94 -12.04 -60.21
C PHE A 6 56.21 -11.06 -59.30
N PHE A 7 55.76 -11.55 -58.15
CA PHE A 7 54.95 -10.77 -57.21
C PHE A 7 55.73 -9.69 -56.46
N TYR A 8 57.06 -9.67 -56.56
CA TYR A 8 57.94 -8.83 -55.74
C TYR A 8 58.84 -7.89 -56.56
N GLU A 9 58.61 -7.72 -57.87
CA GLU A 9 59.39 -6.76 -58.68
C GLU A 9 58.98 -5.30 -58.44
N ASP A 10 57.75 -5.04 -57.98
CA ASP A 10 57.23 -3.67 -57.75
C ASP A 10 57.36 -3.19 -56.29
N GLU A 11 57.94 -4.00 -55.39
CA GLU A 11 58.27 -3.53 -54.04
C GLU A 11 59.62 -2.79 -54.10
N GLU A 12 59.59 -1.57 -54.64
CA GLU A 12 60.67 -0.60 -54.39
C GLU A 12 60.94 -0.58 -52.89
N LEU A 13 62.22 -0.66 -52.52
CA LEU A 13 62.67 -0.69 -51.14
C LEU A 13 62.26 0.62 -50.47
N ILE A 14 61.07 0.66 -49.86
CA ILE A 14 60.60 1.82 -49.09
C ILE A 14 61.46 1.85 -47.83
N THR A 15 62.61 2.51 -47.91
CA THR A 15 63.37 2.88 -46.73
C THR A 15 62.50 3.84 -45.94
N THR A 16 61.90 3.34 -44.85
CA THR A 16 61.20 4.16 -43.87
C THR A 16 62.21 5.16 -43.32
N THR A 17 62.18 6.37 -43.85
CA THR A 17 62.95 7.47 -43.31
C THR A 17 62.39 7.75 -41.91
N PRO A 18 63.23 7.85 -40.87
CA PRO A 18 62.76 8.24 -39.54
C PRO A 18 61.98 9.55 -39.64
N GLY A 19 60.85 9.63 -38.92
CA GLY A 19 59.91 10.75 -38.99
C GLY A 19 60.61 12.10 -38.95
N TYR A 20 60.54 12.81 -40.07
CA TYR A 20 61.12 14.12 -40.24
C TYR A 20 60.10 15.17 -39.77
N ASN A 21 60.37 15.82 -38.63
CA ASN A 21 59.48 16.83 -38.03
C ASN A 21 59.58 18.19 -38.75
N THR A 22 59.47 18.22 -40.08
CA THR A 22 59.34 19.46 -40.84
C THR A 22 57.95 19.57 -41.44
N GLU A 23 57.47 20.80 -41.60
CA GLU A 23 56.16 21.05 -42.19
C GLU A 23 56.04 20.38 -43.57
N ILE A 24 54.93 19.68 -43.78
CA ILE A 24 54.59 18.98 -45.03
C ILE A 24 54.62 20.01 -46.18
N SER A 25 55.23 19.65 -47.32
CA SER A 25 55.28 20.52 -48.49
C SER A 25 53.88 20.90 -48.95
N SER A 26 53.71 22.12 -49.50
CA SER A 26 52.40 22.66 -49.89
C SER A 26 51.64 21.73 -50.87
N GLU A 27 52.35 21.03 -51.73
CA GLU A 27 51.78 20.11 -52.72
C GLU A 27 51.28 18.79 -52.11
N LEU A 28 51.98 18.25 -51.10
CA LEU A 28 51.53 17.07 -50.35
C LEU A 28 50.39 17.43 -49.41
N LYS A 29 50.43 18.63 -48.85
CA LYS A 29 49.36 19.17 -48.00
C LYS A 29 48.05 19.31 -48.76
N GLU A 30 48.06 19.70 -50.03
CA GLU A 30 46.85 19.69 -50.86
C GLU A 30 46.34 18.28 -51.13
N LYS A 31 47.21 17.32 -51.49
CA LYS A 31 46.80 15.94 -51.80
C LYS A 31 46.30 15.14 -50.59
N GLU A 32 46.89 15.39 -49.42
CA GLU A 32 46.45 14.79 -48.14
C GLU A 32 45.40 15.63 -47.43
N SER A 33 45.12 16.86 -47.91
CA SER A 33 44.07 17.67 -47.32
C SER A 33 42.72 17.02 -47.55
N VAL A 34 41.96 17.05 -46.48
CA VAL A 34 40.64 16.47 -46.36
C VAL A 34 39.68 17.25 -47.29
N HIS A 35 39.49 16.78 -48.52
CA HIS A 35 38.60 17.44 -49.49
C HIS A 35 37.12 17.08 -49.24
N GLY A 36 36.30 18.10 -48.98
CA GLY A 36 34.85 18.01 -48.77
C GLY A 36 34.39 18.52 -47.40
N ASN A 37 33.08 18.45 -47.12
CA ASN A 37 32.54 18.78 -45.80
C ASN A 37 32.78 17.60 -44.86
N ILE A 38 33.95 17.56 -44.22
CA ILE A 38 34.40 16.45 -43.39
C ILE A 38 34.51 16.94 -41.95
N ALA A 39 33.71 16.35 -41.08
CA ALA A 39 33.78 16.58 -39.65
C ALA A 39 34.70 15.53 -39.03
N LEU A 40 35.69 15.97 -38.26
CA LEU A 40 36.51 15.10 -37.43
C LEU A 40 35.74 14.85 -36.12
N VAL A 41 35.26 13.63 -35.94
CA VAL A 41 34.62 13.18 -34.69
C VAL A 41 35.48 12.05 -34.13
N ASP A 42 35.98 12.20 -32.90
CA ASP A 42 36.90 11.27 -32.22
C ASP A 42 38.10 10.83 -33.09
N GLY A 43 38.74 11.78 -33.78
CA GLY A 43 39.93 11.51 -34.59
C GLY A 43 39.65 10.78 -35.92
N MET A 44 38.40 10.46 -36.22
CA MET A 44 37.98 9.86 -37.50
C MET A 44 37.34 10.94 -38.40
N GLY A 45 37.80 11.03 -39.65
CA GLY A 45 37.22 11.93 -40.65
C GLY A 45 35.92 11.35 -41.21
N VAL A 46 34.77 11.85 -40.75
CA VAL A 46 33.46 11.40 -41.20
C VAL A 46 32.97 12.30 -42.33
N ARG A 47 32.69 11.70 -43.49
CA ARG A 47 32.06 12.39 -44.64
C ARG A 47 30.54 12.34 -44.47
N SER A 48 29.92 13.45 -44.06
CA SER A 48 28.46 13.53 -43.97
C SER A 48 27.86 13.94 -45.32
N THR A 49 26.72 13.34 -45.68
CA THR A 49 25.91 13.83 -46.80
C THR A 49 24.77 14.70 -46.25
N PRO A 50 24.63 15.96 -46.71
CA PRO A 50 23.75 16.94 -46.06
C PRO A 50 22.26 16.54 -46.12
N TYR A 51 21.86 15.74 -47.11
CA TYR A 51 20.49 15.24 -47.24
C TYR A 51 20.18 14.15 -46.18
N LEU A 52 21.08 13.18 -45.98
CA LEU A 52 20.89 12.14 -44.98
C LEU A 52 20.99 12.70 -43.56
N GLU A 53 21.93 13.64 -43.33
CA GLU A 53 22.11 14.28 -42.04
C GLU A 53 20.83 14.99 -41.57
N LYS A 54 20.15 15.71 -42.46
CA LYS A 54 18.89 16.40 -42.14
C LYS A 54 17.78 15.43 -41.72
N HIS A 55 17.64 14.29 -42.38
CA HIS A 55 16.62 13.28 -42.06
C HIS A 55 16.96 12.51 -40.79
N PHE A 56 18.22 12.11 -40.62
CA PHE A 56 18.68 11.45 -39.40
C PHE A 56 18.58 12.35 -38.17
N ASN A 57 18.90 13.64 -38.32
CA ASN A 57 18.80 14.58 -37.20
C ASN A 57 17.33 14.81 -36.80
N LYS A 58 16.41 14.90 -37.77
CA LYS A 58 14.96 14.93 -37.49
C LYS A 58 14.46 13.67 -36.80
N LEU A 59 14.88 12.50 -37.28
CA LEU A 59 14.48 11.22 -36.68
C LEU A 59 15.02 11.11 -35.25
N ARG A 60 16.29 11.49 -35.03
CA ARG A 60 16.91 11.55 -33.70
C ARG A 60 16.15 12.48 -32.77
N LEU A 61 15.79 13.69 -33.22
CA LEU A 61 15.04 14.65 -32.41
C LEU A 61 13.65 14.11 -32.04
N LEU A 62 12.93 13.53 -33.00
CA LEU A 62 11.62 12.91 -32.75
C LEU A 62 11.73 11.73 -31.78
N ALA A 63 12.72 10.85 -31.98
CA ALA A 63 12.96 9.73 -31.08
C ALA A 63 13.32 10.20 -29.67
N HIS A 64 14.19 11.20 -29.57
CA HIS A 64 14.58 11.79 -28.29
C HIS A 64 13.38 12.43 -27.57
N GLU A 65 12.57 13.20 -28.28
CA GLU A 65 11.37 13.83 -27.72
C GLU A 65 10.36 12.78 -27.22
N LYS A 66 10.06 11.76 -28.03
CA LYS A 66 9.14 10.69 -27.64
C LYS A 66 9.66 9.88 -26.45
N LEU A 67 10.95 9.53 -26.45
CA LEU A 67 11.56 8.81 -25.32
C LEU A 67 11.62 9.68 -24.06
N SER A 68 11.88 10.98 -24.20
CA SER A 68 11.88 11.92 -23.09
C SER A 68 10.50 12.07 -22.47
N ILE A 69 9.45 12.19 -23.29
CA ILE A 69 8.06 12.26 -22.81
C ILE A 69 7.69 10.96 -22.10
N ALA A 70 7.96 9.80 -22.72
CA ALA A 70 7.67 8.50 -22.11
C ALA A 70 8.41 8.30 -20.78
N SER A 71 9.69 8.70 -20.71
CA SER A 71 10.49 8.65 -19.49
C SER A 71 9.90 9.56 -18.40
N ALA A 72 9.45 10.76 -18.76
CA ALA A 72 8.82 11.70 -17.84
C ALA A 72 7.46 11.19 -17.32
N GLU A 73 6.64 10.60 -18.18
CA GLU A 73 5.35 10.00 -17.81
C GLU A 73 5.54 8.80 -16.87
N ILE A 74 6.47 7.91 -17.19
CA ILE A 74 6.81 6.76 -16.32
C ILE A 74 7.36 7.26 -14.97
N GLY A 75 8.23 8.27 -14.99
CA GLY A 75 8.76 8.89 -13.78
C GLY A 75 7.64 9.46 -12.90
N THR A 76 6.68 10.14 -13.52
CA THR A 76 5.52 10.73 -12.83
C THR A 76 4.63 9.65 -12.23
N GLN A 77 4.28 8.61 -12.99
CA GLN A 77 3.46 7.49 -12.50
C GLN A 77 4.15 6.74 -11.36
N LYS A 78 5.45 6.49 -11.48
CA LYS A 78 6.24 5.85 -10.42
C LYS A 78 6.24 6.70 -9.15
N SER A 79 6.43 8.01 -9.28
CA SER A 79 6.39 8.93 -8.15
C SER A 79 5.00 8.99 -7.52
N ALA A 80 3.94 9.01 -8.32
CA ALA A 80 2.57 8.97 -7.85
C ALA A 80 2.29 7.69 -7.05
N LEU A 81 2.68 6.52 -7.58
CA LEU A 81 2.55 5.24 -6.87
C LEU A 81 3.32 5.21 -5.55
N VAL A 82 4.56 5.70 -5.54
CA VAL A 82 5.36 5.75 -4.30
C VAL A 82 4.69 6.66 -3.27
N ASN A 83 4.15 7.80 -3.71
CA ASN A 83 3.44 8.73 -2.84
C ASN A 83 2.13 8.13 -2.30
N GLU A 84 1.32 7.51 -3.16
CA GLU A 84 0.10 6.80 -2.74
C GLU A 84 0.41 5.68 -1.77
N TRP A 85 1.46 4.90 -2.03
CA TRP A 85 1.91 3.84 -1.12
C TRP A 85 2.37 4.41 0.23
N ALA A 86 3.10 5.52 0.23
CA ALA A 86 3.50 6.21 1.45
C ALA A 86 2.28 6.73 2.24
N ILE A 87 1.29 7.29 1.55
CA ILE A 87 0.03 7.73 2.16
C ILE A 87 -0.74 6.56 2.75
N VAL A 88 -0.87 5.45 2.03
CA VAL A 88 -1.53 4.23 2.52
C VAL A 88 -0.81 3.70 3.76
N LYS A 89 0.52 3.60 3.72
CA LYS A 89 1.33 3.18 4.86
C LYS A 89 1.14 4.11 6.07
N SER A 90 1.13 5.42 5.84
CA SER A 90 0.87 6.40 6.89
C SER A 90 -0.51 6.21 7.50
N LYS A 91 -1.56 6.11 6.67
CA LYS A 91 -2.93 5.89 7.15
C LYS A 91 -3.09 4.59 7.92
N VAL A 92 -2.41 3.52 7.50
CA VAL A 92 -2.43 2.24 8.22
C VAL A 92 -1.75 2.39 9.58
N ASN A 93 -0.61 3.06 9.66
CA ASN A 93 0.08 3.32 10.93
C ASN A 93 -0.71 4.26 11.85
N ASP A 94 -1.45 5.21 11.29
CA ASP A 94 -2.31 6.12 12.08
C ASP A 94 -3.50 5.37 12.69
N VAL A 95 -4.00 4.34 12.01
CA VAL A 95 -5.12 3.52 12.48
C VAL A 95 -4.64 2.45 13.46
N VAL A 96 -3.55 1.75 13.13
CA VAL A 96 -2.99 0.63 13.89
C VAL A 96 -1.84 1.11 14.76
N VAL A 97 -2.16 1.43 16.00
CA VAL A 97 -1.20 2.00 16.96
C VAL A 97 -0.43 0.92 17.71
N GLU A 98 -1.07 -0.22 17.98
CA GLU A 98 -0.50 -1.31 18.76
C GLU A 98 0.38 -2.25 17.91
N PRO A 99 1.36 -2.94 18.54
CA PRO A 99 2.21 -3.88 17.82
C PRO A 99 1.40 -5.03 17.24
N VAL A 100 1.34 -5.08 15.91
CA VAL A 100 0.45 -5.98 15.15
C VAL A 100 0.70 -7.44 15.47
N VAL A 101 1.96 -7.88 15.47
CA VAL A 101 2.27 -9.33 15.52
C VAL A 101 1.79 -10.01 16.82
N PRO A 102 2.16 -9.57 18.04
CA PRO A 102 1.69 -10.22 19.26
C PRO A 102 0.19 -10.00 19.50
N ARG A 103 -0.29 -8.76 19.35
CA ARG A 103 -1.68 -8.41 19.68
C ARG A 103 -2.71 -9.02 18.74
N LEU A 104 -2.37 -9.16 17.45
CA LEU A 104 -3.25 -9.84 16.49
C LEU A 104 -3.38 -11.33 16.81
N MET A 105 -2.30 -11.99 17.26
CA MET A 105 -2.37 -13.40 17.65
C MET A 105 -3.27 -13.60 18.87
N ASP A 106 -3.19 -12.69 19.84
CA ASP A 106 -4.07 -12.68 21.02
C ASP A 106 -5.56 -12.48 20.66
N VAL A 107 -5.86 -11.86 19.51
CA VAL A 107 -7.22 -11.73 18.96
C VAL A 107 -7.62 -12.98 18.17
N LEU A 108 -6.74 -13.47 17.29
CA LEU A 108 -7.04 -14.58 16.39
C LEU A 108 -7.19 -15.91 17.13
N PHE A 109 -6.38 -16.16 18.16
CA PHE A 109 -6.39 -17.43 18.87
C PHE A 109 -7.76 -17.70 19.54
N PRO A 110 -8.34 -16.80 20.35
CA PRO A 110 -9.68 -16.99 20.90
C PRO A 110 -10.77 -17.14 19.83
N VAL A 111 -10.68 -16.40 18.73
CA VAL A 111 -11.63 -16.47 17.59
C VAL A 111 -11.60 -17.86 16.96
N LEU A 112 -10.42 -18.40 16.70
CA LEU A 112 -10.24 -19.73 16.14
C LEU A 112 -10.72 -20.81 17.11
N VAL A 113 -10.38 -20.70 18.40
CA VAL A 113 -10.84 -21.61 19.45
C VAL A 113 -12.36 -21.64 19.47
N VAL A 114 -13.02 -20.48 19.54
CA VAL A 114 -14.50 -20.39 19.56
C VAL A 114 -15.10 -20.95 18.28
N SER A 115 -14.51 -20.67 17.12
CA SER A 115 -14.96 -21.24 15.87
C SER A 115 -14.86 -22.77 15.83
N VAL A 116 -13.94 -23.41 16.56
CA VAL A 116 -13.81 -24.87 16.61
C VAL A 116 -14.77 -25.46 17.65
N PHE A 117 -14.95 -24.80 18.79
CA PHE A 117 -15.82 -25.27 19.88
C PHE A 117 -17.31 -25.15 19.55
N VAL A 118 -17.72 -24.20 18.71
CA VAL A 118 -19.13 -24.06 18.33
C VAL A 118 -19.53 -25.16 17.36
N SER A 119 -20.70 -25.76 17.61
CA SER A 119 -21.24 -26.87 16.82
C SER A 119 -21.23 -26.58 15.31
N ARG A 120 -20.74 -27.55 14.53
CA ARG A 120 -20.67 -27.47 13.07
C ARG A 120 -22.04 -27.35 12.41
N ARG A 121 -23.11 -27.80 13.08
CA ARG A 121 -24.48 -27.83 12.52
C ARG A 121 -25.19 -26.48 12.61
N SER A 122 -24.69 -25.55 13.43
CA SER A 122 -25.29 -24.22 13.64
C SER A 122 -24.41 -23.12 13.05
N PHE A 123 -24.40 -23.01 11.71
CA PHE A 123 -23.57 -22.03 11.01
C PHE A 123 -23.83 -20.57 11.43
N PRO A 124 -25.08 -20.10 11.60
CA PRO A 124 -25.34 -18.73 12.07
C PRO A 124 -24.79 -18.49 13.48
N VAL A 125 -24.98 -19.45 14.38
CA VAL A 125 -24.48 -19.36 15.77
C VAL A 125 -22.96 -19.31 15.78
N ARG A 126 -22.29 -20.11 14.94
CA ARG A 126 -20.83 -20.10 14.79
C ARG A 126 -20.34 -18.75 14.29
N PHE A 127 -20.99 -18.16 13.29
CA PHE A 127 -20.62 -16.85 12.79
C PHE A 127 -20.79 -15.77 13.86
N LEU A 128 -21.95 -15.71 14.52
CA LEU A 128 -22.25 -14.69 15.53
C LEU A 128 -21.35 -14.80 16.76
N SER A 129 -21.12 -16.02 17.26
CA SER A 129 -20.23 -16.23 18.41
C SER A 129 -18.78 -15.90 18.09
N THR A 130 -18.28 -16.30 16.91
CA THR A 130 -16.92 -15.99 16.46
C THR A 130 -16.74 -14.48 16.25
N ALA A 131 -17.74 -13.79 15.68
CA ALA A 131 -17.73 -12.35 15.50
C ALA A 131 -17.79 -11.61 16.85
N ALA A 132 -18.63 -12.06 17.78
CA ALA A 132 -18.74 -11.47 19.11
C ALA A 132 -17.43 -11.60 19.89
N VAL A 133 -16.82 -12.78 19.88
CA VAL A 133 -15.52 -13.01 20.55
C VAL A 133 -14.40 -12.26 19.84
N GLY A 134 -14.42 -12.18 18.51
CA GLY A 134 -13.48 -11.37 17.74
C GLY A 134 -13.58 -9.89 18.09
N GLY A 135 -14.79 -9.34 18.12
CA GLY A 135 -15.01 -7.95 18.53
C GLY A 135 -14.58 -7.68 19.98
N PHE A 136 -14.89 -8.60 20.89
CA PHE A 136 -14.53 -8.47 22.30
C PHE A 136 -13.01 -8.52 22.51
N THR A 137 -12.35 -9.52 21.94
CA THR A 137 -10.89 -9.69 22.06
C THR A 137 -10.14 -8.61 21.32
N PHE A 138 -10.64 -8.13 20.18
CA PHE A 138 -10.09 -6.98 19.47
C PHE A 138 -10.16 -5.71 20.32
N LYS A 139 -11.32 -5.43 20.94
CA LYS A 139 -11.47 -4.29 21.87
C LYS A 139 -10.54 -4.41 23.09
N HIS A 140 -10.33 -5.61 23.62
CA HIS A 140 -9.51 -5.83 24.82
C HIS A 140 -8.01 -5.77 24.53
N ASN A 141 -7.56 -6.45 23.47
CA ASN A 141 -6.15 -6.60 23.13
C ASN A 141 -5.62 -5.44 22.28
N MET A 142 -6.50 -4.76 21.54
CA MET A 142 -6.18 -3.63 20.67
C MET A 142 -7.12 -2.42 20.88
N PRO A 143 -7.21 -1.86 22.12
CA PRO A 143 -8.15 -0.78 22.44
C PRO A 143 -7.96 0.50 21.62
N GLN A 144 -6.71 0.95 21.41
CA GLN A 144 -6.46 2.21 20.70
C GLN A 144 -6.81 2.09 19.21
N THR A 145 -6.45 0.95 18.62
CA THR A 145 -6.78 0.63 17.23
C THR A 145 -8.30 0.55 17.05
N TYR A 146 -9.01 -0.06 18.02
CA TYR A 146 -10.47 -0.14 17.99
C TYR A 146 -11.14 1.24 18.06
N GLU A 147 -10.69 2.13 18.94
CA GLU A 147 -11.24 3.49 19.05
C GLU A 147 -10.98 4.33 17.79
N ASN A 148 -9.82 4.19 17.17
CA ASN A 148 -9.49 4.87 15.91
C ASN A 148 -10.35 4.37 14.74
N ILE A 149 -10.58 3.07 14.64
CA ILE A 149 -11.47 2.50 13.62
C ILE A 149 -12.91 2.94 13.88
N LYS A 150 -13.38 2.85 15.13
CA LYS A 150 -14.74 3.22 15.52
C LYS A 150 -15.01 4.70 15.23
N SER A 151 -14.12 5.60 15.63
CA SER A 151 -14.28 7.03 15.41
C SER A 151 -14.34 7.37 13.93
N ARG A 152 -13.43 6.84 13.11
CA ARG A 152 -13.46 7.04 11.65
C ARG A 152 -14.70 6.46 10.99
N PHE A 153 -15.13 5.27 11.43
CA PHE A 153 -16.35 4.65 10.92
C PHE A 153 -17.58 5.50 11.25
N LEU A 154 -17.67 5.99 12.50
CA LEU A 154 -18.75 6.88 12.92
C LEU A 154 -18.72 8.20 12.13
N THR A 155 -17.56 8.84 11.96
CA THR A 155 -17.43 10.06 11.15
C THR A 155 -17.92 9.82 9.72
N TRP A 156 -17.48 8.71 9.11
CA TRP A 156 -17.92 8.32 7.76
C TRP A 156 -19.43 8.05 7.70
N GLU A 157 -20.00 7.41 8.71
CA GLU A 157 -21.44 7.15 8.80
C GLU A 157 -22.24 8.44 8.96
N TYR A 158 -21.80 9.37 9.81
CA TYR A 158 -22.45 10.67 9.98
C TYR A 158 -22.46 11.50 8.68
N GLU A 159 -21.40 11.41 7.88
CA GLU A 159 -21.28 12.14 6.61
C GLU A 159 -22.16 11.55 5.50
N ASN A 160 -22.24 10.21 5.41
CA ASN A 160 -22.89 9.54 4.28
C ASN A 160 -24.31 9.04 4.60
N PHE A 161 -24.58 8.69 5.84
CA PHE A 161 -25.83 8.03 6.28
C PHE A 161 -26.35 8.62 7.62
N PRO A 162 -26.78 9.89 7.64
CA PRO A 162 -27.20 10.55 8.87
C PRO A 162 -28.45 9.93 9.51
N GLU A 163 -29.31 9.25 8.74
CA GLU A 163 -30.48 8.54 9.26
C GLU A 163 -30.10 7.31 10.09
N ALA A 164 -29.12 6.53 9.61
CA ALA A 164 -28.60 5.38 10.34
C ALA A 164 -27.96 5.81 11.67
N ALA A 165 -27.20 6.91 11.64
CA ALA A 165 -26.58 7.46 12.85
C ALA A 165 -27.62 7.91 13.89
N LYS A 166 -28.74 8.52 13.46
CA LYS A 166 -29.86 8.84 14.36
C LYS A 166 -30.47 7.59 14.98
N GLN A 167 -30.75 6.58 14.16
CA GLN A 167 -31.31 5.31 14.64
C GLN A 167 -30.39 4.61 15.65
N GLN A 168 -29.07 4.66 15.44
CA GLN A 168 -28.11 4.14 16.41
C GLN A 168 -28.18 4.88 17.75
N ASN A 169 -28.25 6.22 17.72
CA ASN A 169 -28.36 7.03 18.92
C ASN A 169 -29.68 6.77 19.67
N ASP A 170 -30.79 6.64 18.94
CA ASP A 170 -32.09 6.28 19.51
C ASP A 170 -32.06 4.88 20.14
N MET A 171 -31.39 3.92 19.49
CA MET A 171 -31.19 2.58 20.03
C MET A 171 -30.35 2.60 21.31
N LEU A 172 -29.26 3.37 21.34
CA LEU A 172 -28.44 3.56 22.54
C LEU A 172 -29.26 4.17 23.69
N ALA A 173 -30.07 5.19 23.41
CA ALA A 173 -30.97 5.76 24.41
C ALA A 173 -31.98 4.75 24.94
N SER A 174 -32.54 3.89 24.07
CA SER A 174 -33.45 2.82 24.49
C SER A 174 -32.78 1.76 25.37
N LEU A 175 -31.50 1.46 25.11
CA LEU A 175 -30.71 0.52 25.92
C LEU A 175 -30.42 1.10 27.30
N ASP A 176 -30.14 2.39 27.41
CA ASP A 176 -29.95 3.07 28.71
C ASP A 176 -31.25 3.06 29.54
N VAL A 177 -32.39 3.30 28.90
CA VAL A 177 -33.71 3.18 29.54
C VAL A 177 -33.92 1.75 30.03
N MET A 178 -33.68 0.75 29.19
CA MET A 178 -33.83 -0.67 29.55
C MET A 178 -32.89 -1.07 30.70
N ALA A 179 -31.64 -0.61 30.69
CA ALA A 179 -30.70 -0.85 31.79
C ALA A 179 -31.22 -0.23 33.09
N SER A 180 -31.72 1.00 33.04
CA SER A 180 -32.33 1.66 34.19
C SER A 180 -33.55 0.90 34.72
N ASP A 181 -34.38 0.36 33.82
CA ASP A 181 -35.56 -0.40 34.22
C ASP A 181 -35.18 -1.74 34.84
N VAL A 182 -34.17 -2.45 34.33
CA VAL A 182 -33.64 -3.66 34.99
C VAL A 182 -33.14 -3.34 36.40
N THR A 183 -32.45 -2.21 36.61
CA THR A 183 -32.04 -1.81 37.97
C THR A 183 -33.23 -1.53 38.88
N LYS A 184 -34.29 -0.89 38.38
CA LYS A 184 -35.53 -0.68 39.14
C LYS A 184 -36.22 -2.00 39.45
N TYR A 185 -36.40 -2.88 38.48
CA TYR A 185 -37.01 -4.20 38.68
C TYR A 185 -36.23 -5.05 39.68
N THR A 186 -34.91 -5.07 39.61
CA THR A 186 -34.09 -5.81 40.59
C THR A 186 -34.19 -5.22 41.99
N SER A 187 -34.32 -3.89 42.12
CA SER A 187 -34.56 -3.25 43.42
C SER A 187 -35.96 -3.54 43.97
N GLN A 188 -36.99 -3.51 43.11
CA GLN A 188 -38.37 -3.82 43.47
C GLN A 188 -38.51 -5.29 43.88
N ALA A 189 -37.93 -6.22 43.11
CA ALA A 189 -37.95 -7.64 43.43
C ALA A 189 -37.27 -7.96 44.78
N LYS A 190 -36.20 -7.24 45.14
CA LYS A 190 -35.59 -7.35 46.47
C LYS A 190 -36.53 -6.88 47.57
N SER A 191 -37.20 -5.74 47.36
CA SER A 191 -38.20 -5.20 48.30
C SER A 191 -39.39 -6.15 48.46
N ASP A 192 -39.90 -6.69 47.36
CA ASP A 192 -41.03 -7.61 47.35
C ASP A 192 -40.67 -8.94 48.05
N LEU A 193 -39.45 -9.46 47.84
CA LEU A 193 -38.95 -10.62 48.59
C LEU A 193 -38.86 -10.35 50.09
N GLN A 194 -38.39 -9.17 50.49
CA GLN A 194 -38.34 -8.78 51.90
C GLN A 194 -39.74 -8.70 52.52
N ALA A 195 -40.70 -8.13 51.79
CA ALA A 195 -42.10 -8.06 52.22
C ALA A 195 -42.71 -9.47 52.37
N GLN A 196 -42.50 -10.37 51.40
CA GLN A 196 -42.99 -11.75 51.46
C GLN A 196 -42.38 -12.54 52.61
N ILE A 197 -41.06 -12.41 52.87
CA ILE A 197 -40.40 -13.05 54.01
C ILE A 197 -40.99 -12.52 55.33
N HIS A 198 -41.27 -11.23 55.40
CA HIS A 198 -41.86 -10.60 56.59
C HIS A 198 -43.30 -11.05 56.84
N GLU A 199 -44.12 -11.14 55.79
CA GLU A 199 -45.49 -11.67 55.88
C GLU A 199 -45.51 -13.15 56.25
N ALA A 200 -44.64 -13.96 55.64
CA ALA A 200 -44.47 -15.37 56.01
C ALA A 200 -44.09 -15.52 57.49
N ARG A 201 -43.18 -14.67 58.00
CA ARG A 201 -42.81 -14.66 59.42
C ARG A 201 -44.00 -14.32 60.32
N LYS A 202 -44.79 -13.30 59.97
CA LYS A 202 -46.00 -12.93 60.73
C LYS A 202 -47.01 -14.06 60.74
N TRP A 203 -47.22 -14.71 59.59
CA TRP A 203 -48.15 -15.84 59.46
C TRP A 203 -47.73 -17.03 60.33
N VAL A 204 -46.44 -17.37 60.36
CA VAL A 204 -45.92 -18.44 61.25
C VAL A 204 -46.14 -18.09 62.72
N VAL A 205 -45.89 -16.84 63.12
CA VAL A 205 -46.10 -16.39 64.50
C VAL A 205 -47.58 -16.45 64.88
N SER A 206 -48.49 -16.01 64.01
CA SER A 206 -49.94 -16.09 64.28
C SER A 206 -50.43 -17.54 64.36
N ALA A 207 -49.94 -18.43 63.49
CA ALA A 207 -50.33 -19.84 63.50
C ALA A 207 -49.88 -20.56 64.78
N LEU A 208 -48.72 -20.20 65.33
CA LEU A 208 -48.21 -20.75 66.59
C LEU A 208 -48.90 -20.17 67.83
N SER A 209 -49.43 -18.94 67.77
CA SER A 209 -50.14 -18.32 68.89
C SER A 209 -51.61 -18.72 69.01
N ASP A 210 -52.20 -19.29 67.95
CA ASP A 210 -53.58 -19.78 67.94
C ASP A 210 -53.71 -21.26 68.41
N GLU A 211 -52.59 -21.95 68.69
CA GLU A 211 -52.55 -23.34 69.19
C GLU A 211 -52.42 -23.47 70.73
N ASP A 212 -52.39 -22.35 71.47
CA ASP A 212 -52.48 -22.29 72.95
C ASP A 212 -53.87 -21.81 73.42
#